data_AF-A0A7W6D133-F1
#
_entry.id   AF-A0A7W6D133-F1
#
_cell.length_a   1.000
_cell.length_b   1.000
_cell.length_c   1.000
_cell.angle_alpha   90.00
_cell.angle_beta   90.00
_cell.angle_gamma   90.00
#
_symmetry.space_group_name_H-M   'P 1'
#
loop_
_entity.id
_entity.type
_entity.pdbx_description
1 polymer ?
#
loop_
_entity_poly.entity_id
_entity_poly.type
_entity_poly.pdbx_seq_one_letter_code
_entity_poly.pdbx_strand_id
1 'polypeptide(L)'
;MPARRVTIALPLILLWGPALAQNPGASTLDTPPKAARPEIVAPTPRNSNPVAVFNGLDKITGRITEFDAPIDRTATFGALKVTPHVCYTRPPTEAPNTTSYVDVEEITLSNERRKIFSGWMFASSPGLSGVEHPIYDVWLVDCKGGARPEAPQGPTLGE
;
A
#
# COMPACT_ATOMS: atom_id res chain seq x y z
N MET A 1 -39.24 -74.61 0.39
CA MET A 1 -38.37 -74.48 1.57
C MET A 1 -38.24 -73.00 1.92
N PRO A 2 -38.60 -72.56 3.12
CA PRO A 2 -38.73 -71.15 3.49
C PRO A 2 -37.46 -70.60 4.18
N ALA A 3 -37.18 -69.31 4.04
CA ALA A 3 -36.30 -68.58 4.95
C ALA A 3 -36.98 -67.27 5.37
N ARG A 4 -37.29 -67.22 6.67
CA ARG A 4 -38.02 -66.17 7.40
C ARG A 4 -37.20 -64.88 7.50
N ARG A 5 -37.87 -63.73 7.33
CA ARG A 5 -37.40 -62.43 7.81
C ARG A 5 -38.30 -61.97 8.96
N VAL A 6 -37.68 -61.60 10.08
CA VAL A 6 -38.35 -61.13 11.29
C VAL A 6 -38.31 -59.61 11.31
N THR A 7 -39.49 -58.99 11.38
CA THR A 7 -39.70 -57.55 11.56
C THR A 7 -39.80 -57.28 13.06
N ILE A 8 -39.00 -56.36 13.59
CA ILE A 8 -39.16 -55.85 14.97
C ILE A 8 -39.68 -54.42 14.89
N ALA A 9 -40.93 -54.26 15.32
CA ALA A 9 -41.62 -52.99 15.50
C ALA A 9 -41.28 -52.42 16.89
N LEU A 10 -40.83 -51.17 16.97
CA LEU A 10 -40.78 -50.42 18.23
C LEU A 10 -42.10 -49.66 18.42
N PRO A 11 -42.78 -49.80 19.58
CA PRO A 11 -43.96 -49.02 19.88
C PRO A 11 -43.62 -47.66 20.49
N LEU A 12 -44.48 -46.72 20.12
CA LEU A 12 -44.69 -45.36 20.56
C LEU A 12 -45.04 -45.29 22.07
N ILE A 13 -44.31 -44.49 22.84
CA ILE A 13 -44.75 -44.01 24.16
C ILE A 13 -44.94 -42.50 24.07
N LEU A 14 -46.21 -42.09 24.06
CA LEU A 14 -46.70 -40.75 24.40
C LEU A 14 -46.73 -40.62 25.92
N LEU A 15 -46.36 -39.43 26.46
CA LEU A 15 -46.88 -38.78 27.68
C LEU A 15 -46.17 -37.42 27.82
N TRP A 16 -46.80 -36.33 27.36
CA TRP A 16 -47.43 -35.30 28.22
C TRP A 16 -46.46 -34.57 29.17
N GLY A 17 -46.03 -33.38 28.74
CA GLY A 17 -45.45 -32.33 29.59
C GLY A 17 -46.15 -30.99 29.31
N PRO A 18 -46.47 -30.19 30.35
CA PRO A 18 -47.43 -29.11 30.26
C PRO A 18 -46.82 -27.79 29.75
N ALA A 19 -47.73 -26.96 29.26
CA ALA A 19 -47.79 -25.51 29.45
C ALA A 19 -46.60 -24.66 29.01
N LEU A 20 -46.92 -23.82 28.02
CA LEU A 20 -46.29 -22.55 27.69
C LEU A 20 -45.89 -21.75 28.95
N ALA A 21 -44.60 -21.52 29.13
CA ALA A 21 -44.10 -20.34 29.83
C ALA A 21 -43.33 -19.51 28.79
N GLN A 22 -44.05 -18.59 28.15
CA GLN A 22 -43.43 -17.49 27.43
C GLN A 22 -42.77 -16.60 28.49
N ASN A 23 -41.44 -16.60 28.55
CA ASN A 23 -40.71 -15.70 29.43
C ASN A 23 -40.80 -14.29 28.83
N PRO A 24 -41.50 -13.33 29.47
CA PRO A 24 -41.53 -11.96 28.99
C PRO A 24 -40.29 -11.23 29.53
N GLY A 25 -39.59 -10.53 28.64
CA GLY A 25 -38.72 -9.43 29.04
C GLY A 25 -37.35 -9.83 29.60
N ALA A 26 -36.42 -10.13 28.69
CA ALA A 26 -35.03 -9.73 28.88
C ALA A 26 -34.50 -9.18 27.55
N SER A 27 -35.19 -8.17 27.01
CA SER A 27 -34.58 -7.24 26.07
C SER A 27 -33.48 -6.50 26.82
N THR A 28 -32.25 -6.98 26.71
CA THR A 28 -31.06 -6.16 26.97
C THR A 28 -30.80 -5.31 25.72
N LEU A 29 -31.79 -4.48 25.38
CA LEU A 29 -31.53 -3.25 24.64
C LEU A 29 -31.02 -2.24 25.66
N ASP A 30 -30.05 -1.43 25.24
CA ASP A 30 -29.66 -0.18 25.87
C ASP A 30 -28.68 -0.27 27.05
N THR A 31 -27.47 -0.78 26.76
CA THR A 31 -26.32 0.07 27.11
C THR A 31 -26.25 1.14 26.03
N PRO A 32 -26.45 2.43 26.33
CA PRO A 32 -26.27 3.47 25.32
C PRO A 32 -24.84 3.34 24.78
N PRO A 33 -24.63 3.28 23.46
CA PRO A 33 -23.28 3.32 22.91
C PRO A 33 -22.67 4.61 23.43
N LYS A 34 -21.70 4.50 24.35
CA LYS A 34 -20.88 5.61 24.82
C LYS A 34 -20.47 6.36 23.56
N ALA A 35 -21.01 7.56 23.37
CA ALA A 35 -20.89 8.32 22.13
C ALA A 35 -19.46 8.19 21.62
N ALA A 36 -19.27 7.40 20.56
CA ALA A 36 -17.97 7.13 19.99
C ALA A 36 -17.52 8.44 19.38
N ARG A 37 -16.78 9.23 20.17
CA ARG A 37 -15.96 10.30 19.64
C ARG A 37 -15.12 9.67 18.54
N PRO A 38 -15.12 10.18 17.30
CA PRO A 38 -14.22 9.65 16.27
C PRO A 38 -12.81 9.69 16.86
N GLU A 39 -12.23 8.52 17.07
CA GLU A 39 -10.86 8.40 17.51
C GLU A 39 -10.00 8.87 16.35
N ILE A 40 -9.44 10.08 16.48
CA ILE A 40 -8.55 10.65 15.48
C ILE A 40 -7.26 9.82 15.55
N VAL A 41 -7.17 8.79 14.72
CA VAL A 41 -5.94 8.01 14.55
C VAL A 41 -4.89 8.95 13.95
N ALA A 42 -3.85 9.23 14.72
CA ALA A 42 -2.75 10.05 14.23
C ALA A 42 -2.08 9.35 13.03
N PRO A 43 -1.74 10.08 11.95
CA PRO A 43 -1.08 9.49 10.80
C PRO A 43 0.27 8.91 11.22
N THR A 44 0.56 7.68 10.78
CA THR A 44 1.86 7.04 11.00
C THR A 44 2.98 7.95 10.48
N PRO A 45 4.05 8.17 11.25
CA PRO A 45 5.19 8.95 10.79
C PRO A 45 5.80 8.31 9.54
N ARG A 46 6.06 9.15 8.52
CA ARG A 46 6.77 8.75 7.29
C ARG A 46 8.24 9.09 7.43
N ASN A 47 9.09 8.24 6.87
CA ASN A 47 10.53 8.47 6.86
C ASN A 47 10.87 9.38 5.67
N SER A 48 11.54 10.51 5.95
CA SER A 48 12.04 11.39 4.89
C SER A 48 13.40 10.90 4.41
N ASN A 49 13.60 10.93 3.09
CA ASN A 49 14.81 10.45 2.45
C ASN A 49 15.45 11.55 1.59
N PRO A 50 16.79 11.70 1.62
CA PRO A 50 17.51 12.73 0.87
C PRO A 50 17.68 12.40 -0.63
N VAL A 51 17.40 11.16 -1.05
CA VAL A 51 17.55 10.73 -2.45
C VAL A 51 16.30 9.98 -2.90
N ALA A 52 15.77 10.39 -4.05
CA ALA A 52 14.74 9.69 -4.80
C ALA A 52 15.38 8.88 -5.94
N VAL A 53 14.90 7.66 -6.14
CA VAL A 53 15.39 6.72 -7.16
C VAL A 53 14.31 6.59 -8.23
N PHE A 54 14.70 6.84 -9.47
CA PHE A 54 13.80 6.83 -10.62
C PHE A 54 14.24 5.80 -11.64
N ASN A 55 13.28 5.24 -12.36
CA ASN A 55 13.55 4.55 -13.61
C ASN A 55 13.18 5.48 -14.77
N GLY A 56 14.07 5.50 -15.76
CA GLY A 56 13.85 6.13 -17.05
C GLY A 56 13.79 5.09 -18.16
N LEU A 57 12.70 5.04 -18.93
CA LEU A 57 12.62 4.25 -20.17
C LEU A 57 12.89 5.16 -21.36
N ASP A 58 13.82 4.78 -22.21
CA ASP A 58 13.94 5.33 -23.55
C ASP A 58 13.10 4.47 -24.52
N LYS A 59 12.01 5.04 -25.05
CA LYS A 59 11.08 4.35 -25.97
C LYS A 59 11.69 4.11 -27.35
N ILE A 60 12.76 4.82 -27.73
CA ILE A 60 13.47 4.59 -28.99
C ILE A 60 14.36 3.35 -28.89
N THR A 61 15.12 3.23 -27.79
CA THR A 61 16.06 2.12 -27.60
C THR A 61 15.48 0.93 -26.83
N GLY A 62 14.34 1.11 -26.16
CA GLY A 62 13.71 0.11 -25.29
C GLY A 62 14.46 -0.14 -23.99
N ARG A 63 15.41 0.72 -23.61
CA ARG A 63 16.25 0.53 -22.41
C ARG A 63 15.67 1.27 -21.21
N ILE A 64 15.59 0.56 -20.09
CA ILE A 64 15.27 1.12 -18.78
C ILE A 64 16.58 1.32 -18.01
N THR A 65 16.78 2.51 -17.48
CA THR A 65 17.92 2.84 -16.62
C THR A 65 17.44 3.44 -15.32
N GLU A 66 18.00 2.93 -14.22
CA GLU A 66 17.80 3.51 -12.91
C GLU A 66 18.76 4.71 -12.71
N PHE A 67 18.26 5.79 -12.13
CA PHE A 67 19.07 6.95 -11.78
C PHE A 67 18.62 7.59 -10.47
N ASP A 68 19.59 8.14 -9.75
CA ASP A 68 19.37 8.83 -8.48
C ASP A 68 19.19 10.33 -8.69
N ALA A 69 18.22 10.91 -7.99
CA ALA A 69 18.01 12.34 -7.92
C ALA A 69 17.97 12.78 -6.44
N PRO A 70 18.96 13.55 -5.97
CA PRO A 70 18.90 14.15 -4.65
C PRO A 70 17.74 15.13 -4.54
N ILE A 71 17.16 15.27 -3.35
CA ILE A 71 16.11 16.26 -3.08
C ILE A 71 16.58 17.68 -3.44
N ASP A 72 15.70 18.42 -4.11
CA ASP A 72 15.88 19.78 -4.64
C ASP A 72 17.05 19.91 -5.64
N ARG A 73 17.49 18.78 -6.22
CA ARG A 73 18.51 18.76 -7.27
C ARG A 73 17.96 18.08 -8.51
N THR A 74 18.28 18.66 -9.66
CA THR A 74 17.82 18.17 -10.95
C THR A 74 18.72 17.04 -11.46
N ALA A 75 18.15 15.86 -11.64
CA ALA A 75 18.74 14.80 -12.44
C ALA A 75 18.30 14.95 -13.91
N THR A 76 19.13 14.49 -14.84
CA THR A 76 18.82 14.56 -16.28
C THR A 76 18.67 13.15 -16.84
N PHE A 77 17.57 12.90 -17.55
CA PHE A 77 17.33 11.68 -18.28
C PHE A 77 16.88 12.01 -19.70
N GLY A 78 17.74 11.78 -20.69
CA GLY A 78 17.48 12.21 -22.07
C GLY A 78 17.27 13.72 -22.16
N ALA A 79 16.11 14.13 -22.68
CA ALA A 79 15.69 15.54 -22.73
C ALA A 79 14.94 16.02 -21.48
N LEU A 80 14.72 15.15 -20.50
CA LEU A 80 13.96 15.46 -19.29
C LEU A 80 14.88 15.88 -18.13
N LYS A 81 14.42 16.91 -17.41
CA LYS A 81 15.00 17.41 -16.17
C LYS A 81 14.05 17.06 -15.03
N VAL A 82 14.48 16.17 -14.15
CA VAL A 82 13.67 15.61 -13.07
C VAL A 82 14.15 16.17 -11.74
N THR A 83 13.27 16.86 -11.02
CA THR A 83 13.59 17.51 -9.74
C THR A 83 12.62 17.02 -8.67
N PRO A 84 13.03 16.10 -7.78
CA PRO A 84 12.22 15.71 -6.64
C PRO A 84 12.35 16.74 -5.51
N HIS A 85 11.24 17.11 -4.89
CA HIS A 85 11.23 18.04 -3.75
C HIS A 85 11.09 17.34 -2.41
N VAL A 86 10.46 16.18 -2.39
CA VAL A 86 10.34 15.34 -1.18
C VAL A 86 10.34 13.88 -1.60
N CYS A 87 10.82 12.99 -0.73
CA CYS A 87 10.73 11.55 -0.95
C CYS A 87 10.47 10.84 0.39
N TYR A 88 9.31 10.21 0.50
CA TYR A 88 8.83 9.57 1.73
C TYR A 88 8.73 8.06 1.56
N THR A 89 9.21 7.32 2.56
CA THR A 89 9.01 5.88 2.68
C THR A 89 8.20 5.55 3.93
N ARG A 90 7.42 4.48 3.89
CA ARG A 90 6.71 3.97 5.06
C ARG A 90 7.62 3.08 5.92
N PRO A 91 7.36 3.00 7.25
CA PRO A 91 8.06 2.05 8.11
C PRO A 91 7.74 0.59 7.72
N PRO A 92 8.63 -0.36 8.05
CA PRO A 92 8.47 -1.77 7.66
C PRO A 92 7.30 -2.48 8.34
N THR A 93 6.67 -1.86 9.33
CA THR A 93 5.48 -2.37 10.02
C THR A 93 4.18 -2.16 9.23
N GLU A 94 4.22 -1.37 8.15
CA GLU A 94 3.07 -1.08 7.30
C GLU A 94 3.33 -1.58 5.86
N ALA A 95 2.29 -1.64 5.03
CA ALA A 95 2.42 -1.93 3.61
C ALA A 95 3.42 -0.95 2.96
N PRO A 96 4.45 -1.45 2.24
CA PRO A 96 5.44 -0.62 1.58
C PRO A 96 4.76 0.36 0.63
N ASN A 97 5.03 1.64 0.84
CA ASN A 97 4.58 2.68 -0.05
C ASN A 97 5.62 3.80 -0.02
N THR A 98 6.08 4.15 -1.21
CA THR A 98 7.09 5.16 -1.43
C THR A 98 6.52 6.22 -2.35
N THR A 99 6.57 7.47 -1.91
CA THR A 99 5.97 8.60 -2.63
C THR A 99 6.92 9.78 -2.72
N SER A 100 6.87 10.50 -3.83
CA SER A 100 7.71 11.68 -4.05
C SER A 100 6.91 12.76 -4.76
N TYR A 101 7.05 14.02 -4.36
CA TYR A 101 6.55 15.14 -5.15
C TYR A 101 7.65 15.59 -6.10
N VAL A 102 7.35 15.57 -7.40
CA VAL A 102 8.35 15.71 -8.45
C VAL A 102 7.88 16.72 -9.49
N ASP A 103 8.80 17.58 -9.88
CA ASP A 103 8.68 18.45 -11.03
C ASP A 103 9.52 17.90 -12.18
N VAL A 104 8.93 17.83 -13.38
CA VAL A 104 9.63 17.40 -14.59
C VAL A 104 9.49 18.46 -15.67
N GLU A 105 10.63 18.86 -16.22
CA GLU A 105 10.72 19.76 -17.35
C GLU A 105 11.31 19.04 -18.57
N GLU A 106 10.85 19.40 -19.76
CA GLU A 106 11.44 19.00 -21.04
C GLU A 106 12.32 20.14 -21.55
N ILE A 107 13.48 19.78 -22.12
CA ILE A 107 14.30 20.66 -22.95
C ILE A 107 13.93 20.44 -24.42
N THR A 108 13.35 21.44 -25.06
CA THR A 108 12.97 21.37 -26.47
C THR A 108 14.18 21.48 -27.40
N LEU A 109 13.97 21.23 -28.70
CA LEU A 109 14.98 21.44 -29.74
C LEU A 109 15.43 22.91 -29.86
N SER A 110 14.56 23.87 -29.49
CA SER A 110 14.90 25.30 -29.40
C SER A 110 15.61 25.67 -28.09
N ASN A 111 15.95 24.69 -27.25
CA ASN A 111 16.57 24.86 -25.94
C ASN A 111 15.67 25.64 -24.94
N GLU A 112 14.35 25.54 -25.10
CA GLU A 112 13.38 26.08 -24.16
C GLU A 112 13.07 25.06 -23.07
N ARG A 113 12.88 25.54 -21.83
CA ARG A 113 12.44 24.73 -20.70
C ARG A 113 10.93 24.79 -20.58
N ARG A 114 10.29 23.63 -20.67
CA ARG A 114 8.84 23.49 -20.54
C ARG A 114 8.51 22.53 -19.41
N LYS A 115 7.77 22.99 -18.40
CA LYS A 115 7.25 22.10 -17.35
C LYS A 115 6.19 21.16 -17.93
N ILE A 116 6.42 19.86 -17.84
CA ILE A 116 5.52 18.83 -18.40
C ILE A 116 4.76 18.08 -17.31
N PHE A 117 5.29 18.06 -16.09
CA PHE A 117 4.67 17.40 -14.95
C PHE A 117 5.03 18.10 -13.64
N SER A 118 4.07 18.07 -12.71
CA SER A 118 4.22 18.56 -11.34
C SER A 118 3.22 17.82 -10.47
N GLY A 119 3.69 16.91 -9.62
CA GLY A 119 2.77 16.06 -8.88
C GLY A 119 3.42 14.96 -8.06
N TRP A 120 2.56 14.18 -7.40
CA TRP A 120 2.97 13.04 -6.59
C TRP A 120 3.16 11.79 -7.43
N MET A 121 4.34 11.20 -7.36
CA MET A 121 4.67 9.88 -7.91
C MET A 121 4.54 8.80 -6.84
N PHE A 122 4.02 7.63 -7.22
CA PHE A 122 3.88 6.46 -6.35
C PHE A 122 4.69 5.28 -6.89
N ALA A 123 5.68 4.81 -6.12
CA ALA A 123 6.51 3.68 -6.53
C ALA A 123 5.72 2.38 -6.71
N SER A 124 4.68 2.17 -5.88
CA SER A 124 3.82 0.98 -5.96
C SER A 124 2.86 1.01 -7.15
N SER A 125 2.66 2.16 -7.79
CA SER A 125 1.70 2.33 -8.89
C SER A 125 2.21 3.33 -9.92
N PRO A 126 3.30 3.01 -10.65
CA PRO A 126 3.91 3.91 -11.62
C PRO A 126 2.94 4.38 -12.71
N GLY A 127 2.06 3.50 -13.18
CA GLY A 127 1.08 3.83 -14.23
C GLY A 127 0.00 4.84 -13.82
N LEU A 128 -0.09 5.22 -12.54
CA LEU A 128 -1.03 6.24 -12.06
C LEU A 128 -0.44 7.67 -12.17
N SER A 129 0.86 7.82 -11.96
CA SER A 129 1.48 9.15 -11.86
C SER A 129 2.93 9.24 -12.31
N GLY A 130 3.39 8.31 -13.14
CA GLY A 130 4.61 8.46 -13.92
C GLY A 130 4.45 9.49 -15.04
N VAL A 131 5.57 10.01 -15.52
CA VAL A 131 5.63 10.86 -16.71
C VAL A 131 5.73 9.97 -17.93
N GLU A 132 4.75 10.09 -18.81
CA GLU A 132 4.70 9.45 -20.12
C GLU A 132 5.01 10.51 -21.19
N HIS A 133 6.26 10.60 -21.62
CA HIS A 133 6.68 11.49 -22.70
C HIS A 133 6.79 10.68 -24.01
N PRO A 134 6.58 11.27 -25.21
CA PRO A 134 6.57 10.52 -26.46
C PRO A 134 7.83 9.68 -26.74
N ILE A 135 8.97 10.11 -26.18
CA ILE A 135 10.28 9.47 -26.33
C ILE A 135 10.78 8.82 -25.04
N TYR A 136 10.40 9.35 -23.87
CA TYR A 136 10.98 8.97 -22.59
C TYR A 136 9.88 8.74 -21.57
N ASP A 137 10.01 7.76 -20.68
CA ASP A 137 9.14 7.66 -19.51
C ASP A 137 9.97 7.74 -18.25
N VAL A 138 9.43 8.39 -17.21
CA VAL A 138 10.09 8.48 -15.91
C VAL A 138 9.09 8.20 -14.80
N TRP A 139 9.45 7.30 -13.90
CA TRP A 139 8.66 7.01 -12.72
C TRP A 139 9.52 6.75 -11.50
N LEU A 140 8.96 7.03 -10.32
CA LEU A 140 9.57 6.76 -9.03
C LEU A 140 9.64 5.24 -8.79
N VAL A 141 10.76 4.78 -8.24
CA VAL A 141 10.98 3.37 -7.87
C VAL A 141 11.19 3.22 -6.38
N ASP A 142 12.00 4.10 -5.78
CA ASP A 142 12.27 4.04 -4.34
C ASP A 142 12.79 5.39 -3.80
N CYS A 143 12.97 5.49 -2.48
CA CYS A 143 13.77 6.52 -1.84
C CYS A 143 14.84 5.88 -0.96
N LYS A 144 16.03 6.49 -0.89
CA LYS A 144 17.14 5.97 -0.09
C LYS A 144 17.91 7.06 0.66
N GLY A 145 18.75 6.62 1.59
CA GLY A 145 19.62 7.47 2.41
C GLY A 145 18.91 8.13 3.60
N GLY A 146 17.62 7.85 3.83
CA GLY A 146 16.93 8.28 5.04
C GLY A 146 17.40 7.49 6.25
N ALA A 147 17.15 8.04 7.45
CA ALA A 147 17.43 7.34 8.70
C ALA A 147 16.55 6.08 8.78
N ARG A 148 17.11 4.94 8.37
CA ARG A 148 16.59 3.63 8.74
C ARG A 148 16.71 3.52 10.26
N PRO A 149 15.66 3.17 11.01
CA PRO A 149 15.88 2.56 12.32
C PRO A 149 16.66 1.27 12.03
N GLU A 150 17.96 1.30 12.28
CA GLU A 150 18.82 0.14 12.11
C GLU A 150 18.19 -1.02 12.87
N ALA A 151 17.87 -2.10 12.16
CA ALA A 151 17.46 -3.33 12.84
C ALA A 151 18.67 -3.77 13.67
N PRO A 152 18.53 -4.13 14.95
CA PRO A 152 19.66 -4.59 15.74
C PRO A 152 20.33 -5.75 15.00
N GLN A 153 21.58 -5.53 14.58
CA GLN A 153 22.40 -6.60 14.02
C GLN A 153 22.59 -7.61 15.16
N GLY A 154 21.92 -8.76 15.05
CA GLY A 154 22.12 -9.84 15.99
C GLY A 154 23.60 -10.21 16.03
N PRO A 155 24.18 -10.48 17.21
CA PRO A 155 25.62 -10.74 17.32
C PRO A 155 25.99 -11.95 16.45
N THR A 156 26.93 -11.74 15.52
CA THR A 156 27.62 -12.81 14.81
C THR A 156 28.39 -13.65 15.83
N LEU A 157 27.86 -14.82 16.17
CA LEU A 157 28.57 -15.82 16.95
C LEU A 157 29.57 -16.53 16.02
N GLY A 158 30.85 -16.21 16.19
CA GLY A 158 31.93 -16.85 15.45
C GLY A 158 33.30 -16.25 15.77
N GLU A 159 33.84 -16.58 16.94
CA GLU A 159 35.27 -16.84 17.19
C GLU A 159 35.41 -17.71 18.45
#